data_AF-A0A6I4J2W7-F1
#
_entry.id   AF-A0A6I4J2W7-F1
#
_cell.length_a   1.000
_cell.length_b   1.000
_cell.length_c   1.000
_cell.angle_alpha   90.00
_cell.angle_beta   90.00
_cell.angle_gamma   90.00
#
_symmetry.space_group_name_H-M   'P 1'
#
loop_
_entity.id
_entity.type
_entity.pdbx_description
1 polymer ?
#
loop_
_entity_poly.entity_id
_entity_poly.type
_entity_poly.pdbx_seq_one_letter_code
_entity_poly.pdbx_strand_id
1 'polypeptide(L)' 'MDNWLPTLIVATPEQGFDLAFKLSRMAVKKAQPSEDVREKVRKDYEDDAESLIAISQVVAINFQTIAAANGYWR' A
#
# COMPACT_ATOMS: atom_id res chain seq x y z
N MET A 1 -9.80 -3.36 -18.84
CA MET A 1 -9.46 -3.29 -17.40
C MET A 1 -8.36 -2.26 -17.25
N ASP A 2 -8.53 -1.30 -16.36
CA ASP A 2 -7.50 -0.29 -16.14
C ASP A 2 -6.23 -0.96 -15.59
N ASN A 3 -5.12 -0.78 -16.30
CA ASN A 3 -3.81 -1.25 -15.84
C ASN A 3 -3.30 -0.32 -14.72
N TRP A 4 -3.87 -0.47 -13.52
CA TRP A 4 -3.60 0.42 -12.40
C TRP A 4 -2.18 0.30 -11.81
N LEU A 5 -1.48 -0.81 -12.09
CA LEU A 5 -0.11 -1.11 -11.69
C LEU A 5 0.75 -1.46 -12.91
N PRO A 6 1.13 -0.47 -13.73
CA PRO A 6 1.85 -0.72 -14.97
C PRO A 6 3.33 -1.07 -14.75
N THR A 7 3.92 -0.67 -13.63
CA THR A 7 5.35 -0.89 -13.32
C THR A 7 5.60 -0.83 -11.81
N LEU A 8 6.70 -1.43 -11.37
CA LEU A 8 7.27 -1.25 -10.03
C LEU A 8 8.44 -0.24 -10.02
N ILE A 9 8.84 0.26 -11.19
CA ILE A 9 9.98 1.18 -11.34
C ILE A 9 9.52 2.62 -11.11
N VAL A 10 10.22 3.33 -10.24
CA VAL A 10 9.96 4.71 -9.81
C VAL A 10 11.26 5.47 -9.61
N ALA A 11 11.24 6.79 -9.80
CA ALA A 11 12.45 7.59 -9.87
C ALA A 11 13.12 7.84 -8.52
N THR A 12 12.34 7.84 -7.42
CA THR A 12 12.85 8.18 -6.08
C THR A 12 12.35 7.22 -5.00
N PRO A 13 13.07 7.11 -3.87
CA PRO A 13 12.60 6.35 -2.71
C PRO A 13 11.21 6.78 -2.21
N GLU A 14 10.93 8.09 -2.21
CA GLU A 14 9.63 8.65 -1.82
C GLU A 14 8.50 8.13 -2.71
N GLN A 15 8.67 8.18 -4.04
CA GLN A 15 7.71 7.60 -4.98
C GLN A 15 7.56 6.08 -4.79
N GLY A 16 8.63 5.40 -4.36
CA GLY A 16 8.58 3.98 -4.01
C GLY A 16 7.74 3.71 -2.78
N PHE A 17 7.83 4.58 -1.77
CA PHE A 17 7.00 4.49 -0.57
C PHE A 17 5.52 4.76 -0.89
N ASP A 18 5.23 5.77 -1.72
CA ASP A 18 3.88 6.04 -2.20
C ASP A 18 3.29 4.86 -2.99
N LEU A 19 4.10 4.24 -3.85
CA LEU A 19 3.70 3.06 -4.59
C LEU A 19 3.42 1.88 -3.63
N ALA A 20 4.27 1.68 -2.61
CA ALA A 20 4.07 0.65 -1.59
C ALA A 20 2.74 0.85 -0.84
N PHE A 21 2.44 2.09 -0.45
CA PHE A 21 1.19 2.45 0.19
C PHE A 21 -0.02 2.19 -0.71
N LYS A 22 0.08 2.54 -2.01
CA LYS A 22 -0.95 2.25 -3.01
C LYS A 22 -1.17 0.75 -3.15
N LEU A 23 -0.11 -0.07 -3.22
CA LEU A 23 -0.23 -1.53 -3.28
C LEU A 23 -1.01 -2.09 -2.08
N SER A 24 -0.65 -1.66 -0.87
CA SER A 24 -1.32 -2.09 0.37
C SER A 24 -2.82 -1.78 0.34
N ARG A 25 -3.20 -0.56 -0.07
CA ARG A 25 -4.62 -0.15 -0.17
C ARG A 25 -5.37 -0.90 -1.26
N MET A 26 -4.72 -1.20 -2.38
CA MET A 26 -5.35 -1.90 -3.50
C MET A 26 -5.63 -3.37 -3.18
N ALA A 27 -4.84 -4.02 -2.32
CA ALA A 27 -5.15 -5.35 -1.81
C ALA A 27 -6.49 -5.35 -1.05
N VAL A 28 -6.68 -4.42 -0.12
CA VAL A 28 -7.95 -4.25 0.61
C VAL A 28 -9.11 -3.94 -0.34
N LYS A 29 -8.91 -3.01 -1.29
CA LYS A 29 -9.94 -2.64 -2.28
C LYS A 29 -10.36 -3.81 -3.17
N LYS A 30 -9.45 -4.71 -3.52
CA LYS A 30 -9.78 -5.92 -4.30
C LYS A 30 -10.48 -6.99 -3.45
N ALA A 31 -10.05 -7.18 -2.20
CA ALA A 31 -10.66 -8.14 -1.29
C ALA A 31 -12.08 -7.73 -0.88
N GLN A 32 -12.30 -6.43 -0.66
CA GLN A 32 -13.60 -5.85 -0.34
C GLN A 32 -13.95 -4.76 -1.36
N PRO A 33 -14.74 -5.08 -2.41
CA PRO A 33 -15.04 -4.14 -3.48
C PRO A 33 -15.99 -3.01 -3.05
N SER A 34 -16.88 -3.26 -2.06
CA SER A 34 -17.84 -2.27 -1.57
C SER A 34 -17.12 -1.12 -0.85
N GLU A 35 -17.35 0.10 -1.32
CA GLU A 35 -16.83 1.30 -0.67
C GLU A 35 -17.46 1.53 0.70
N ASP A 36 -18.78 1.44 0.81
CA ASP A 36 -19.52 1.57 2.07
C ASP A 36 -19.00 0.63 3.16
N VAL A 37 -18.69 -0.63 2.81
CA VAL A 37 -18.12 -1.58 3.77
C VAL A 37 -16.72 -1.13 4.20
N ARG A 38 -15.88 -0.67 3.27
CA ARG A 38 -14.52 -0.16 3.58
C ARG A 38 -14.55 1.09 4.46
N GLU A 39 -15.50 1.99 4.25
CA GLU A 39 -15.67 3.19 5.09
C GLU A 39 -16.11 2.83 6.50
N LYS A 40 -17.01 1.85 6.64
CA LYS A 40 -17.44 1.35 7.94
C LYS A 40 -16.26 0.77 8.73
N VAL A 41 -15.52 -0.17 8.14
CA VAL A 41 -14.40 -0.81 8.84
C VAL A 41 -13.21 0.13 9.08
N ARG A 42 -13.08 1.22 8.31
CA ARG A 42 -12.04 2.22 8.54
C ARG A 42 -12.10 2.81 9.94
N LYS A 43 -13.32 3.11 10.41
CA LYS A 43 -13.55 3.66 11.75
C LYS A 43 -13.07 2.75 12.87
N ASP A 44 -13.02 1.44 12.60
CA ASP A 44 -12.58 0.45 13.59
C ASP A 44 -11.06 0.46 13.78
N TYR A 45 -10.30 0.88 12.77
CA TYR A 45 -8.84 0.78 12.78
C TYR A 45 -8.09 2.12 12.67
N GLU A 46 -8.75 3.22 12.31
CA GLU A 46 -8.08 4.49 12.00
C GLU A 46 -7.42 5.15 13.21
N ASP A 47 -7.96 4.93 14.41
CA ASP A 47 -7.41 5.43 15.68
C ASP A 47 -6.84 4.31 16.57
N ASP A 48 -6.79 3.07 16.06
CA ASP A 48 -6.27 1.92 16.81
C ASP A 48 -4.76 1.75 16.60
N ALA A 49 -3.99 1.80 17.69
CA ALA A 49 -2.52 1.78 17.63
C ALA A 49 -1.96 0.48 17.05
N GLU A 50 -2.54 -0.68 17.41
CA GLU A 50 -2.10 -1.98 16.88
C GLU A 50 -2.35 -2.06 15.37
N SER A 51 -3.52 -1.60 14.92
CA SER A 51 -3.85 -1.52 13.51
C SER A 51 -2.96 -0.56 12.73
N LEU A 52 -2.63 0.61 13.28
CA LEU A 52 -1.71 1.55 12.64
C LEU A 52 -0.30 0.95 12.50
N ILE A 53 0.17 0.20 13.50
CA ILE A 53 1.43 -0.55 13.43
C ILE A 53 1.34 -1.64 12.35
N ALA A 54 0.24 -2.38 12.29
CA ALA A 54 0.03 -3.43 11.30
C ALA A 54 0.01 -2.86 9.86
N ILE A 55 -0.66 -1.71 9.64
CA ILE A 55 -0.66 -1.00 8.36
C ILE A 55 0.78 -0.63 7.97
N SER A 56 1.56 -0.07 8.90
CA SER A 56 2.96 0.29 8.67
C SER A 56 3.79 -0.93 8.24
N GLN A 57 3.60 -2.08 8.91
CA GLN A 57 4.29 -3.33 8.55
C GLN A 57 3.97 -3.79 7.13
N VAL A 58 2.70 -3.76 6.71
CA VAL A 58 2.31 -4.15 5.33
C VAL A 58 2.95 -3.23 4.30
N VAL A 59 2.97 -1.92 4.55
CA VAL A 59 3.65 -0.94 3.68
C VAL A 59 5.15 -1.21 3.62
N ALA A 60 5.80 -1.50 4.75
CA ALA A 60 7.23 -1.81 4.80
C ALA A 60 7.58 -3.05 3.95
N ILE A 61 6.75 -4.10 3.98
CA ILE A 61 6.94 -5.31 3.16
C ILE A 61 6.82 -5.00 1.66
N ASN A 62 5.82 -4.20 1.27
CA ASN A 62 5.67 -3.77 -0.12
C ASN A 62 6.84 -2.85 -0.56
N PHE A 63 7.29 -1.96 0.32
CA PHE A 63 8.41 -1.07 0.05
C PHE A 63 9.71 -1.84 -0.12
N GLN A 64 9.94 -2.91 0.66
CA GLN A 64 11.09 -3.80 0.47
C GLN A 64 11.11 -4.39 -0.95
N THR A 65 9.95 -4.81 -1.47
CA THR A 65 9.82 -5.34 -2.84
C THR A 65 10.11 -4.26 -3.89
N ILE A 66 9.54 -3.06 -3.71
CA ILE A 66 9.73 -1.94 -4.65
C ILE A 66 11.18 -1.45 -4.63
N ALA A 67 11.80 -1.31 -3.45
CA ALA A 67 13.19 -0.90 -3.33
C ALA A 67 14.12 -1.88 -4.05
N ALA A 68 13.90 -3.19 -3.89
CA ALA A 68 14.66 -4.21 -4.63
C ALA A 68 14.45 -4.09 -6.15
N ALA A 69 13.22 -3.85 -6.61
CA ALA A 69 12.93 -3.66 -8.03
C ALA A 69 13.63 -2.41 -8.63
N ASN A 70 13.92 -1.40 -7.80
CA ASN A 70 14.57 -0.15 -8.20
C ASN A 70 16.07 -0.11 -7.91
N GLY A 71 16.69 -1.26 -7.60
CA GLY A 71 18.13 -1.31 -7.26
C GLY A 71 18.50 -0.42 -6.08
N TYR A 72 17.55 -0.18 -5.16
CA TYR A 72 17.70 0.71 -4.00
C TYR A 72 18.07 2.17 -4.34
N TRP A 73 17.84 2.62 -5.57
CA TRP A 73 18.17 3.97 -6.05
C TRP A 73 19.66 4.34 -5.88
N ARG A 74 20.55 3.35 -6.06
CA ARG A 74 22.01 3.49 -5.93
C ARG A 74 22.70 3.62 -7.28
#